data_AF-A3IMA8-F1
#
_entry.id   AF-A3IMA8-F1
#
_cell.length_a   1.000
_cell.length_b   1.000
_cell.length_c   1.000
_cell.angle_alpha   90.00
_cell.angle_beta   90.00
_cell.angle_gamma   90.00
#
_symmetry.space_group_name_H-M   'P 1'
#
loop_
_entity.id
_entity.type
_entity.pdbx_description
1 polymer ?
#
loop_
_entity_poly.entity_id
_entity_poly.type
_entity_poly.pdbx_seq_one_letter_code
_entity_poly.pdbx_strand_id
1 'polypeptide(L)'
;MYRKEEQPSPAPENFELPFEGKLSPSNRWVIMAELIPWDDFEEEYAKLFSAEKGAPAKPFRMALGILIIKEKLGTSDRETIEQIRENPYLQYFIGLNCYQQEPPVEASMLVHFRKRIDVDLVNKINKEIVKKEKEKLDKEIKKKDLPQEKGKKLKNRGKLILDATCAPADIKYPTDLGILNQARIETERIIDNLYKALRGKLRKKPRISRHIARKEYLKVAKKGKVSYQERRKAIEKQLKYVKNNLGHIEDLNQAGASLKNLSKDSKSSRNYQKSL
;
A
#
# COMPACT_ATOMS: atom_id res chain seq x y z
N MET A 1 12.95 34.68 -5.78
CA MET A 1 13.93 35.04 -4.76
C MET A 1 13.66 34.18 -3.54
N TYR A 2 14.66 33.44 -3.05
CA TYR A 2 14.57 32.76 -1.76
C TYR A 2 15.51 33.48 -0.79
N ARG A 3 14.96 34.05 0.30
CA ARG A 3 15.75 34.65 1.37
C ARG A 3 15.72 33.66 2.52
N LYS A 4 16.88 33.09 2.86
CA LYS A 4 17.03 32.27 4.05
C LYS A 4 16.95 33.20 5.25
N GLU A 5 15.81 33.25 5.90
CA GLU A 5 15.73 33.82 7.24
C GLU A 5 16.33 32.77 8.17
N GLU A 6 17.47 33.07 8.78
CA GLU A 6 18.08 32.24 9.83
C GLU A 6 17.25 32.35 11.11
N GLN A 7 16.00 31.88 11.06
CA GLN A 7 15.20 31.71 12.26
C GLN A 7 15.49 30.32 12.79
N PRO A 8 16.18 30.17 13.93
CA PRO A 8 16.31 28.86 14.55
C PRO A 8 14.91 28.32 14.81
N SER A 9 14.72 27.03 14.54
CA SER A 9 13.47 26.34 14.87
C SER A 9 13.06 26.70 16.30
N PRO A 10 11.92 27.37 16.52
CA PRO A 10 11.56 27.80 17.87
C PRO A 10 11.44 26.56 18.74
N ALA A 11 12.03 26.60 19.93
CA ALA A 11 11.76 25.60 20.95
C ALA A 11 10.29 25.73 21.38
N PRO A 12 9.61 24.63 21.75
CA PRO A 12 8.19 24.69 22.12
C PRO A 12 7.96 25.59 23.35
N GLU A 13 8.97 25.75 24.20
CA GLU A 13 8.95 26.65 25.35
C GLU A 13 9.06 28.13 25.00
N ASN A 14 9.60 28.46 23.83
CA ASN A 14 9.86 29.83 23.38
C ASN A 14 8.77 30.35 22.43
N PHE A 15 7.69 29.58 22.21
CA PHE A 15 6.59 30.03 21.39
C PHE A 15 5.73 31.03 22.17
N GLU A 16 5.75 32.28 21.75
CA GLU A 16 5.06 33.37 22.47
C GLU A 16 3.56 33.32 22.21
N LEU A 17 2.80 33.02 23.26
CA LEU A 17 1.35 33.15 23.30
C LEU A 17 0.97 34.51 23.91
N PRO A 18 -0.16 35.11 23.50
CA PRO A 18 -0.66 36.36 24.11
C PRO A 18 -1.08 36.19 25.58
N PHE A 19 -1.09 34.96 26.09
CA PHE A 19 -1.23 34.59 27.49
C PHE A 19 0.03 33.82 27.92
N GLU A 20 0.47 33.91 29.19
CA GLU A 20 1.73 33.33 29.72
C GLU A 20 1.80 31.77 29.74
N GLY A 21 1.21 31.09 28.76
CA GLY A 21 1.25 29.64 28.60
C GLY A 21 2.41 29.17 27.73
N LYS A 22 3.04 28.06 28.11
CA LYS A 22 3.98 27.32 27.24
C LYS A 22 3.22 26.24 26.45
N LEU A 23 3.73 25.88 25.26
CA LEU A 23 3.19 24.74 24.52
C LEU A 23 3.55 23.42 25.21
N SER A 24 2.60 22.48 25.25
CA SER A 24 2.86 21.16 25.81
C SER A 24 3.76 20.34 24.87
N PRO A 25 4.92 19.83 25.34
CA PRO A 25 5.82 19.03 24.52
C PRO A 25 5.23 17.65 24.16
N SER A 26 4.23 17.19 24.92
CA SER A 26 3.52 15.93 24.68
C SER A 26 2.51 15.99 23.53
N ASN A 27 2.27 17.16 22.93
CA ASN A 27 1.32 17.28 21.83
C ASN A 27 1.84 16.57 20.57
N ARG A 28 0.95 15.87 19.87
CA ARG A 28 1.25 15.16 18.62
C ARG A 28 1.99 16.01 17.58
N TRP A 29 1.67 17.29 17.47
CA TRP A 29 2.27 18.19 16.48
C TRP A 29 3.68 18.63 16.87
N VAL A 30 3.93 18.83 18.17
CA VAL A 30 5.26 19.19 18.68
C VAL A 30 6.21 18.01 18.50
N ILE A 31 5.78 16.81 18.87
CA ILE A 31 6.54 15.57 18.64
C ILE A 31 6.86 15.38 17.15
N MET A 32 5.89 15.64 16.27
CA MET A 32 6.09 15.53 14.83
C MET A 32 7.08 16.56 14.28
N ALA A 33 7.06 17.80 14.79
CA ALA A 33 8.04 18.82 14.41
C ALA A 33 9.47 18.41 14.77
N GLU A 34 9.68 17.75 15.90
CA GLU A 34 11.02 17.27 16.32
C GLU A 34 11.52 16.06 15.52
N LEU A 35 10.61 15.25 14.97
CA LEU A 35 10.96 14.06 14.18
C LEU A 35 11.42 14.40 12.77
N ILE A 36 10.87 15.45 12.17
CA ILE A 36 11.14 15.82 10.78
C ILE A 36 12.45 16.61 10.69
N PRO A 37 13.42 16.21 9.86
CA PRO A 37 14.68 16.92 9.71
C PRO A 37 14.54 18.09 8.73
N TRP A 38 14.04 19.24 9.22
CA TRP A 38 13.73 20.40 8.38
C TRP A 38 14.95 20.99 7.67
N ASP A 39 16.09 21.12 8.39
CA ASP A 39 17.28 21.81 7.89
C ASP A 39 17.92 21.12 6.68
N ASP A 40 17.94 19.78 6.68
CA ASP A 40 18.55 18.96 5.61
C ASP A 40 17.88 19.21 4.24
N PHE A 41 16.58 19.53 4.25
CA PHE A 41 15.78 19.68 3.04
C PHE A 41 15.52 21.14 2.66
N GLU A 42 15.80 22.09 3.55
CA GLU A 42 15.69 23.53 3.27
C GLU A 42 16.68 23.94 2.16
N GLU A 43 17.87 23.32 2.11
CA GLU A 43 18.85 23.56 1.03
C GLU A 43 18.39 23.02 -0.33
N GLU A 44 17.79 21.82 -0.36
CA GLU A 44 17.23 21.26 -1.60
C GLU A 44 16.07 22.13 -2.11
N TYR A 45 15.23 22.61 -1.19
CA TYR A 45 14.11 23.48 -1.52
C TYR A 45 14.55 24.86 -2.01
N ALA A 46 15.59 25.46 -1.40
CA ALA A 46 16.13 26.75 -1.82
C ALA A 46 16.65 26.73 -3.27
N LYS A 47 17.24 25.61 -3.73
CA LYS A 47 17.72 25.44 -5.11
C LYS A 47 16.62 25.53 -6.17
N LEU A 48 15.36 25.33 -5.80
CA LEU A 48 14.21 25.43 -6.72
C LEU A 48 13.85 26.89 -7.04
N PHE A 49 14.44 27.87 -6.35
CA PHE A 49 14.14 29.28 -6.55
C PHE A 49 15.33 30.04 -7.14
N SER A 50 15.05 30.98 -8.03
CA SER A 50 16.04 31.94 -8.50
C SER A 50 16.39 32.94 -7.39
N ALA A 51 17.68 33.24 -7.24
CA ALA A 51 18.21 34.18 -6.25
C ALA A 51 17.84 35.65 -6.52
N GLU A 52 17.61 36.04 -7.77
CA GLU A 52 17.60 37.48 -8.14
C GLU A 52 16.22 38.06 -8.46
N LYS A 53 15.21 37.25 -8.82
CA LYS A 53 13.90 37.75 -9.29
C LYS A 53 12.70 37.14 -8.57
N GLY A 54 11.68 37.96 -8.30
CA GLY A 54 10.37 37.58 -7.77
C GLY A 54 10.18 37.79 -6.26
N ALA A 55 8.95 37.59 -5.78
CA ALA A 55 8.57 37.69 -4.37
C ALA A 55 9.35 36.67 -3.50
N PRO A 56 9.64 37.00 -2.23
CA PRO A 56 10.30 36.09 -1.32
C PRO A 56 9.46 34.83 -1.13
N ALA A 57 10.08 33.68 -1.35
CA ALA A 57 9.46 32.39 -1.13
C ALA A 57 9.29 32.11 0.39
N LYS A 58 8.21 31.40 0.73
CA LYS A 58 7.97 30.94 2.11
C LYS A 58 8.95 29.80 2.47
N PRO A 59 9.34 29.67 3.76
CA PRO A 59 10.30 28.66 4.19
C PRO A 59 9.77 27.24 3.96
N PHE A 60 10.68 26.27 3.82
CA PHE A 60 10.29 24.88 3.52
C PHE A 60 9.43 24.27 4.62
N ARG A 61 9.79 24.54 5.88
CA ARG A 61 9.03 24.06 7.05
C ARG A 61 7.56 24.48 6.97
N MET A 62 7.30 25.71 6.52
CA MET A 62 5.95 26.21 6.36
C MET A 62 5.23 25.51 5.20
N ALA A 63 5.86 25.41 4.04
CA ALA A 63 5.28 24.80 2.86
C ALA A 63 4.93 23.31 3.08
N LEU A 64 5.89 22.52 3.58
CA LEU A 64 5.69 21.10 3.85
C LEU A 64 4.76 20.89 5.06
N GLY A 65 4.90 21.71 6.10
CA GLY A 65 4.07 21.61 7.30
C GLY A 65 2.57 21.75 6.98
N ILE A 66 2.20 22.73 6.17
CA ILE A 66 0.80 22.93 5.74
C ILE A 66 0.30 21.72 4.95
N LEU A 67 1.12 21.15 4.06
CA LEU A 67 0.74 19.96 3.28
C LEU A 67 0.51 18.73 4.17
N ILE A 68 1.37 18.53 5.18
CA ILE A 68 1.22 17.45 6.15
C ILE A 68 -0.06 17.63 6.96
N ILE A 69 -0.34 18.84 7.45
CA ILE A 69 -1.56 19.14 8.22
C ILE A 69 -2.79 18.83 7.38
N LYS A 70 -2.81 19.27 6.13
CA LYS A 70 -3.91 19.00 5.20
C LYS A 70 -4.17 17.50 5.03
N GLU A 71 -3.14 16.71 4.72
CA GLU A 71 -3.28 15.27 4.52
C GLU A 71 -3.67 14.54 5.82
N LYS A 72 -3.25 15.04 6.99
CA LYS A 72 -3.61 14.46 8.29
C LYS A 72 -5.03 14.77 8.72
N LEU A 73 -5.56 15.94 8.39
CA LEU A 73 -6.92 16.37 8.76
C LEU A 73 -7.96 16.05 7.68
N GLY A 74 -7.54 15.87 6.42
CA GLY A 74 -8.45 15.59 5.30
C GLY A 74 -9.33 16.78 4.91
N THR A 75 -8.90 18.01 5.21
CA THR A 75 -9.67 19.24 5.04
C THR A 75 -9.42 19.94 3.70
N SER A 76 -10.28 20.90 3.34
CA SER A 76 -10.08 21.73 2.15
C SER A 76 -8.89 22.70 2.33
N ASP A 77 -8.37 23.26 1.24
CA ASP A 77 -7.23 24.20 1.30
C ASP A 77 -7.54 25.43 2.15
N ARG A 78 -8.78 25.95 2.08
CA ARG A 78 -9.24 27.10 2.87
C ARG A 78 -9.43 26.73 4.34
N GLU A 79 -10.12 25.61 4.59
CA GLU A 79 -10.36 25.12 5.94
C GLU A 79 -9.05 24.86 6.69
N THR A 80 -8.05 24.30 6.00
CA THR A 80 -6.74 24.01 6.61
C THR A 80 -6.07 25.28 7.15
N ILE A 81 -6.22 26.41 6.45
CA ILE A 81 -5.63 27.68 6.89
C ILE A 81 -6.39 28.26 8.08
N GLU A 82 -7.72 28.19 8.09
CA GLU A 82 -8.49 28.61 9.26
C GLU A 82 -8.15 27.73 10.48
N GLN A 83 -7.99 26.41 10.30
CA GLN A 83 -7.53 25.53 11.38
C GLN A 83 -6.15 25.91 11.92
N ILE A 84 -5.22 26.30 11.03
CA ILE A 84 -3.89 26.80 11.42
C ILE A 84 -4.00 28.12 12.19
N ARG A 85 -4.87 29.02 11.74
CA ARG A 85 -5.12 30.31 12.39
C ARG A 85 -5.69 30.13 13.80
N GLU A 86 -6.61 29.19 13.97
CA GLU A 86 -7.26 28.93 15.26
C GLU A 86 -6.35 28.21 16.25
N ASN A 87 -5.39 27.40 15.78
CA ASN A 87 -4.63 26.50 16.64
C ASN A 87 -3.13 26.86 16.79
N PRO A 88 -2.68 27.25 18.00
CA PRO A 88 -1.26 27.57 18.26
C PRO A 88 -0.28 26.42 17.97
N TYR A 89 -0.69 25.16 18.20
CA TYR A 89 0.18 24.00 17.93
C TYR A 89 0.48 23.83 16.44
N LEU A 90 -0.47 24.19 15.57
CA LEU A 90 -0.29 24.11 14.13
C LEU A 90 0.63 25.24 13.63
N GLN A 91 0.51 26.44 14.20
CA GLN A 91 1.41 27.56 13.91
C GLN A 91 2.86 27.23 14.29
N TYR A 92 3.06 26.64 15.46
CA TYR A 92 4.36 26.13 15.89
C TYR A 92 4.89 25.05 14.92
N PHE A 93 4.05 24.10 14.51
CA PHE A 93 4.47 23.04 13.59
C PHE A 93 5.01 23.59 12.26
N ILE A 94 4.35 24.62 11.72
CA ILE A 94 4.70 25.33 10.49
C ILE A 94 5.99 26.17 10.64
N GLY A 95 6.44 26.42 11.88
CA GLY A 95 7.68 27.11 12.18
C GLY A 95 7.52 28.60 12.50
N LEU A 96 6.33 29.02 12.94
CA LEU A 96 6.15 30.37 13.49
C LEU A 96 6.67 30.43 14.93
N ASN A 97 7.22 31.59 15.32
CA ASN A 97 7.78 31.82 16.65
C ASN A 97 6.73 32.34 17.66
N CYS A 98 5.69 32.99 17.17
CA CYS A 98 4.63 33.56 18.00
C CYS A 98 3.26 33.26 17.40
N TYR A 99 2.23 33.27 18.25
CA TYR A 99 0.86 33.13 17.79
C TYR A 99 0.41 34.38 17.04
N GLN A 100 -0.11 34.18 15.84
CA GLN A 100 -0.68 35.23 14.99
C GLN A 100 -2.16 34.93 14.74
N GLN A 101 -3.00 35.95 14.91
CA GLN A 101 -4.43 35.83 14.63
C GLN A 101 -4.76 35.99 13.14
N GLU A 102 -3.80 36.46 12.33
CA GLU A 102 -3.92 36.54 10.88
C GLU A 102 -3.50 35.23 10.21
N PRO A 103 -4.10 34.88 9.05
CA PRO A 103 -3.72 33.67 8.33
C PRO A 103 -2.26 33.78 7.83
N PRO A 104 -1.39 32.80 8.13
CA PRO A 104 0.04 32.92 7.81
C PRO A 104 0.33 32.83 6.31
N VAL A 105 -0.56 32.20 5.55
CA VAL A 105 -0.46 32.00 4.10
C VAL A 105 -1.85 32.04 3.47
N GLU A 106 -1.95 32.53 2.24
CA GLU A 106 -3.17 32.48 1.44
C GLU A 106 -3.43 31.06 0.88
N ALA A 107 -4.70 30.66 0.79
CA ALA A 107 -5.10 29.31 0.35
C ALA A 107 -4.62 28.93 -1.06
N SER A 108 -4.51 29.91 -1.95
CA SER A 108 -4.01 29.74 -3.31
C SER A 108 -2.57 29.21 -3.35
N MET A 109 -1.76 29.52 -2.32
CA MET A 109 -0.34 29.13 -2.26
C MET A 109 -0.13 27.62 -2.11
N LEU A 110 -1.10 26.87 -1.58
CA LEU A 110 -1.00 25.41 -1.45
C LEU A 110 -0.91 24.71 -2.80
N VAL A 111 -1.50 25.29 -3.85
CA VAL A 111 -1.35 24.76 -5.22
C VAL A 111 0.11 24.87 -5.67
N HIS A 112 0.76 25.98 -5.35
CA HIS A 112 2.16 26.19 -5.68
C HIS A 112 3.11 25.31 -4.85
N PHE A 113 2.80 25.05 -3.57
CA PHE A 113 3.58 24.10 -2.76
C PHE A 113 3.52 22.69 -3.33
N ARG A 114 2.34 22.20 -3.71
CA ARG A 114 2.19 20.86 -4.33
C ARG A 114 2.94 20.71 -5.65
N LYS A 115 3.05 21.77 -6.44
CA LYS A 115 3.81 21.76 -7.70
C LYS A 115 5.33 21.79 -7.48
N ARG A 116 5.80 22.24 -6.33
CA ARG A 116 7.23 22.37 -6.00
C ARG A 116 7.76 21.19 -5.18
N ILE A 117 6.92 20.63 -4.31
CA ILE A 117 7.26 19.52 -3.44
C ILE A 117 6.82 18.24 -4.16
N ASP A 118 7.74 17.68 -4.95
CA ASP A 118 7.51 16.47 -5.72
C ASP A 118 7.45 15.23 -4.83
N VAL A 119 6.81 14.18 -5.36
CA VAL A 119 6.69 12.86 -4.72
C VAL A 119 8.07 12.28 -4.37
N ASP A 120 9.08 12.55 -5.20
CA ASP A 120 10.45 12.09 -4.96
C ASP A 120 11.08 12.76 -3.74
N LEU A 121 10.84 14.07 -3.54
CA LEU A 121 11.33 14.80 -2.36
C LEU A 121 10.66 14.26 -1.10
N VAL A 122 9.34 14.05 -1.12
CA VAL A 122 8.58 13.45 -0.01
C VAL A 122 9.09 12.05 0.33
N ASN A 123 9.37 11.23 -0.69
CA ASN A 123 9.92 9.88 -0.50
C ASN A 123 11.33 9.90 0.10
N LYS A 124 12.17 10.88 -0.25
CA LYS A 124 13.47 11.07 0.40
C LYS A 124 13.32 11.45 1.87
N ILE A 125 12.43 12.38 2.20
CA ILE A 125 12.15 12.79 3.58
C ILE A 125 11.73 11.59 4.42
N ASN A 126 10.79 10.78 3.92
CA ASN A 126 10.34 9.57 4.60
C ASN A 126 11.49 8.57 4.84
N LYS A 127 12.40 8.41 3.87
CA LYS A 127 13.59 7.55 4.05
C LYS A 127 14.52 8.08 5.13
N GLU A 128 14.78 9.39 5.16
CA GLU A 128 15.65 10.00 6.17
C GLU A 128 15.04 9.94 7.57
N ILE A 129 13.73 10.15 7.72
CA ILE A 129 13.03 9.98 9.01
C ILE A 129 13.23 8.54 9.54
N VAL A 130 12.99 7.53 8.70
CA VAL A 130 13.15 6.12 9.08
C VAL A 130 14.59 5.77 9.42
N LYS A 131 15.57 6.33 8.70
CA LYS A 131 17.00 6.15 9.03
C LYS A 131 17.34 6.76 10.39
N LYS A 132 16.95 8.01 10.64
CA LYS A 132 17.22 8.70 11.92
C LYS A 132 16.57 7.97 13.10
N GLU A 133 15.36 7.43 12.93
CA GLU A 133 14.73 6.61 13.98
C GLU A 133 15.46 5.29 14.24
N LYS A 134 15.88 4.57 13.18
CA LYS A 134 16.67 3.34 13.34
C LYS A 134 18.00 3.60 14.03
N GLU A 135 18.69 4.68 13.68
CA GLU A 135 19.94 5.05 14.33
C GLU A 135 19.75 5.43 15.80
N LYS A 136 18.65 6.12 16.15
CA LYS A 136 18.31 6.40 17.56
C LYS A 136 18.08 5.09 18.33
N LEU A 137 17.31 4.15 17.76
CA LEU A 137 17.07 2.84 18.36
C LEU A 137 18.35 2.02 18.53
N ASP A 138 19.22 1.99 17.51
CA ASP A 138 20.49 1.27 17.56
C ASP A 138 21.45 1.89 18.60
N LYS A 139 21.43 3.21 18.78
CA LYS A 139 22.19 3.92 19.82
C LYS A 139 21.63 3.66 21.22
N GLU A 140 20.31 3.53 21.37
CA GLU A 140 19.68 3.16 22.65
C GLU A 140 19.96 1.70 23.03
N ILE A 141 19.97 0.77 22.06
CA ILE A 141 20.35 -0.63 22.27
C ILE A 141 21.83 -0.71 22.69
N LYS A 142 22.72 0.00 22.00
CA LYS A 142 24.15 0.04 22.34
C LYS A 142 24.46 0.67 23.71
N LYS A 143 23.61 1.57 24.22
CA LYS A 143 23.77 2.14 25.58
C LYS A 143 23.32 1.21 26.70
N LYS A 144 22.54 0.15 26.41
CA LYS A 144 22.04 -0.81 27.40
C LYS A 144 22.88 -2.10 27.52
N ASP A 145 23.91 -2.28 26.69
CA ASP A 145 24.72 -3.50 26.68
C ASP A 145 26.10 -3.32 27.34
N LEU A 146 26.17 -3.66 28.64
CA LEU A 146 27.32 -4.27 29.32
C LEU A 146 26.80 -5.53 30.04
N PRO A 147 27.59 -6.60 30.15
CA PRO A 147 27.36 -7.80 29.37
C PRO A 147 26.63 -8.88 30.17
N GLN A 148 25.63 -9.55 29.59
CA GLN A 148 25.35 -10.94 29.95
C GLN A 148 24.66 -11.74 28.82
N GLU A 149 25.34 -12.84 28.51
CA GLU A 149 24.87 -14.11 27.96
C GLU A 149 24.33 -14.19 26.51
N LYS A 150 25.28 -14.60 25.67
CA LYS A 150 25.05 -15.39 24.46
C LYS A 150 24.15 -16.59 24.76
N GLY A 151 22.89 -16.55 24.35
CA GLY A 151 22.08 -17.77 24.37
C GLY A 151 20.57 -17.63 24.27
N LYS A 152 20.04 -17.03 23.21
CA LYS A 152 18.77 -17.43 22.56
C LYS A 152 18.51 -16.50 21.38
N LYS A 153 18.38 -17.06 20.17
CA LYS A 153 17.76 -16.36 19.03
C LYS A 153 16.38 -15.91 19.49
N LEU A 154 16.24 -14.62 19.81
CA LEU A 154 14.96 -14.00 20.13
C LEU A 154 14.02 -14.25 18.96
N LYS A 155 12.99 -15.08 19.17
CA LYS A 155 11.88 -15.23 18.22
C LYS A 155 11.33 -13.83 17.97
N ASN A 156 11.23 -13.41 16.72
CA ASN A 156 10.75 -12.08 16.30
C ASN A 156 9.56 -11.63 17.17
N ARG A 157 9.82 -10.75 18.15
CA ARG A 157 8.79 -10.13 19.01
C ARG A 157 8.29 -8.84 18.38
N GLY A 158 8.09 -8.85 17.06
CA GLY A 158 7.47 -7.73 16.36
C GLY A 158 5.97 -7.71 16.65
N LYS A 159 5.40 -6.53 16.86
CA LYS A 159 3.95 -6.34 16.91
C LYS A 159 3.42 -6.42 15.48
N LEU A 160 2.71 -7.49 15.13
CA LEU A 160 2.05 -7.64 13.84
C LEU A 160 0.84 -6.72 13.80
N ILE A 161 0.98 -5.55 13.18
CA ILE A 161 -0.16 -4.67 12.90
C ILE A 161 -0.85 -5.25 11.66
N LEU A 162 -1.97 -5.92 11.89
CA LEU A 162 -2.86 -6.40 10.83
C LEU A 162 -3.94 -5.34 10.62
N ASP A 163 -3.73 -4.44 9.66
CA ASP A 163 -4.78 -3.56 9.19
C ASP A 163 -5.87 -4.41 8.49
N ALA A 164 -7.02 -4.54 9.14
CA ALA A 164 -8.20 -5.19 8.56
C ALA A 164 -8.90 -4.33 7.49
N THR A 165 -8.36 -3.13 7.18
CA THR A 165 -8.80 -2.26 6.10
C THR A 165 -8.20 -2.63 4.75
N CYS A 166 -7.26 -3.60 4.69
CA CYS A 166 -6.81 -4.17 3.43
C CYS A 166 -7.89 -5.10 2.85
N ALA A 167 -8.81 -4.55 2.07
CA ALA A 167 -9.58 -5.35 1.13
C ALA A 167 -8.59 -6.06 0.19
N PRO A 168 -8.66 -7.39 0.03
CA PRO A 168 -7.77 -8.08 -0.89
C PRO A 168 -8.00 -7.52 -2.30
N ALA A 169 -7.00 -6.83 -2.84
CA ALA A 169 -7.08 -6.21 -4.16
C ALA A 169 -7.32 -7.23 -5.28
N ASP A 170 -6.94 -8.49 -5.04
CA ASP A 170 -7.01 -9.59 -6.00
C ASP A 170 -8.32 -10.42 -5.91
N ILE A 171 -9.45 -9.80 -5.58
CA ILE A 171 -10.74 -10.47 -5.79
C ILE A 171 -11.10 -10.39 -7.28
N LYS A 172 -10.87 -11.48 -8.00
CA LYS A 172 -11.27 -11.59 -9.40
C LYS A 172 -12.80 -11.53 -9.51
N TYR A 173 -13.31 -10.55 -10.27
CA TYR A 173 -14.75 -10.42 -10.52
C TYR A 173 -15.33 -11.70 -11.15
N PRO A 174 -16.45 -12.24 -10.63
CA PRO A 174 -17.06 -13.46 -11.15
C PRO A 174 -17.61 -13.21 -12.55
N THR A 175 -16.98 -13.84 -13.54
CA THR A 175 -17.44 -13.83 -14.94
C THR A 175 -17.78 -15.25 -15.34
N ASP A 176 -18.88 -15.46 -16.07
CA ASP A 176 -19.33 -16.80 -16.49
C ASP A 176 -18.20 -17.60 -17.17
N LEU A 177 -17.46 -16.96 -18.07
CA LEU A 177 -16.31 -17.57 -18.75
C LEU A 177 -15.18 -17.94 -17.78
N GLY A 178 -14.93 -17.09 -16.78
CA GLY A 178 -13.91 -17.32 -15.75
C GLY A 178 -14.26 -18.50 -14.84
N ILE A 179 -15.51 -18.55 -14.39
CA ILE A 179 -16.06 -19.62 -13.55
C ILE A 179 -16.01 -20.96 -14.30
N LEU A 180 -16.43 -20.97 -15.58
CA LEU A 180 -16.40 -22.18 -16.39
C LEU A 180 -14.97 -22.69 -16.64
N ASN A 181 -14.00 -21.79 -16.84
CA ASN A 181 -12.61 -22.20 -16.96
C ASN A 181 -12.05 -22.75 -15.63
N GLN A 182 -12.45 -22.19 -14.48
CA GLN A 182 -12.10 -22.77 -13.17
C GLN A 182 -12.69 -24.18 -13.03
N ALA A 183 -13.99 -24.35 -13.32
CA ALA A 183 -14.64 -25.65 -13.30
C ALA A 183 -13.95 -26.67 -14.22
N ARG A 184 -13.52 -26.25 -15.42
CA ARG A 184 -12.72 -27.09 -16.31
C ARG A 184 -11.41 -27.52 -15.66
N ILE A 185 -10.64 -26.60 -15.08
CA ILE A 185 -9.36 -26.92 -14.43
C ILE A 185 -9.57 -27.91 -13.26
N GLU A 186 -10.59 -27.69 -12.42
CA GLU A 186 -10.86 -28.58 -11.30
C GLU A 186 -11.32 -29.96 -11.77
N THR A 187 -12.18 -30.06 -12.78
CA THR A 187 -12.58 -31.35 -13.36
C THR A 187 -11.39 -32.10 -13.98
N GLU A 188 -10.46 -31.40 -14.65
CA GLU A 188 -9.23 -32.00 -15.16
C GLU A 188 -8.33 -32.55 -14.03
N ARG A 189 -8.25 -31.85 -12.89
CA ARG A 189 -7.53 -32.30 -11.70
C ARG A 189 -8.18 -33.51 -11.05
N ILE A 190 -9.51 -33.52 -10.95
CA ILE A 190 -10.27 -34.65 -10.44
C ILE A 190 -9.96 -35.89 -11.28
N ILE A 191 -10.00 -35.78 -12.62
CA ILE A 191 -9.64 -36.89 -13.52
C ILE A 191 -8.21 -37.37 -13.28
N ASP A 192 -7.24 -36.46 -13.08
CA ASP A 192 -5.86 -36.85 -12.78
C ASP A 192 -5.74 -37.64 -11.49
N ASN A 193 -6.44 -37.21 -10.45
CA ASN A 193 -6.41 -37.85 -9.14
C ASN A 193 -7.10 -39.21 -9.17
N LEU A 194 -8.25 -39.32 -9.84
CA LEU A 194 -8.95 -40.60 -10.02
C LEU A 194 -8.14 -41.57 -10.87
N TYR A 195 -7.49 -41.09 -11.93
CA TYR A 195 -6.62 -41.92 -12.76
C TYR A 195 -5.38 -42.41 -11.99
N LYS A 196 -4.77 -41.57 -11.14
CA LYS A 196 -3.66 -41.99 -10.27
C LYS A 196 -4.08 -43.13 -9.33
N ALA A 197 -5.29 -43.09 -8.78
CA ALA A 197 -5.82 -44.17 -7.93
C ALA A 197 -6.06 -45.48 -8.72
N LEU A 198 -6.31 -45.38 -10.02
CA LEU A 198 -6.62 -46.51 -10.92
C LEU A 198 -5.47 -46.91 -11.86
N ARG A 199 -4.25 -46.42 -11.61
CA ARG A 199 -3.09 -46.52 -12.52
C ARG A 199 -2.68 -47.96 -12.88
N GLY A 200 -3.24 -48.98 -12.21
CA GLY A 200 -3.06 -50.40 -12.52
C GLY A 200 -4.22 -51.10 -13.24
N LYS A 201 -5.43 -50.51 -13.31
CA LYS A 201 -6.63 -51.14 -13.91
C LYS A 201 -6.97 -50.63 -15.31
N LEU A 202 -6.58 -49.41 -15.64
CA LEU A 202 -6.91 -48.78 -16.92
C LEU A 202 -5.70 -48.76 -17.85
N ARG A 203 -5.88 -49.28 -19.08
CA ARG A 203 -4.81 -49.35 -20.09
C ARG A 203 -4.35 -47.99 -20.61
N LYS A 204 -5.25 -46.99 -20.65
CA LYS A 204 -4.96 -45.63 -21.14
C LYS A 204 -5.78 -44.58 -20.40
N LYS A 205 -5.19 -43.41 -20.18
CA LYS A 205 -5.85 -42.24 -19.61
C LYS A 205 -6.87 -41.65 -20.59
N PRO A 206 -8.05 -41.17 -20.13
CA PRO A 206 -8.99 -40.43 -20.97
C PRO A 206 -8.30 -39.26 -21.68
N ARG A 207 -8.61 -39.07 -22.97
CA ARG A 207 -8.02 -38.00 -23.79
C ARG A 207 -8.64 -36.66 -23.43
N ILE A 208 -7.87 -35.79 -22.78
CA ILE A 208 -8.31 -34.45 -22.39
C ILE A 208 -7.57 -33.39 -23.22
N SER A 209 -8.32 -32.53 -23.91
CA SER A 209 -7.78 -31.46 -24.75
C SER A 209 -7.36 -30.20 -23.97
N ARG A 210 -6.46 -30.35 -22.98
CA ARG A 210 -6.07 -29.27 -22.04
C ARG A 210 -5.51 -28.04 -22.72
N HIS A 211 -4.58 -28.26 -23.65
CA HIS A 211 -3.88 -27.20 -24.36
C HIS A 211 -4.83 -26.44 -25.29
N ILE A 212 -5.71 -27.16 -25.98
CA ILE A 212 -6.69 -26.57 -26.90
C ILE A 212 -7.69 -25.72 -26.11
N ALA A 213 -8.29 -26.29 -25.06
CA ALA A 213 -9.28 -25.59 -24.24
C ALA A 213 -8.68 -24.35 -23.53
N ARG A 214 -7.41 -24.42 -23.09
CA ARG A 214 -6.70 -23.26 -22.54
C ARG A 214 -6.41 -22.21 -23.60
N LYS A 215 -5.97 -22.60 -24.80
CA LYS A 215 -5.70 -21.67 -25.90
C LYS A 215 -6.97 -20.93 -26.32
N GLU A 216 -8.10 -21.63 -26.40
CA GLU A 216 -9.40 -21.03 -26.71
C GLU A 216 -9.87 -20.07 -25.62
N TYR A 217 -9.72 -20.42 -24.34
CA TYR A 217 -10.00 -19.49 -23.23
C TYR A 217 -9.14 -18.23 -23.31
N LEU A 218 -7.82 -18.39 -23.48
CA LEU A 218 -6.89 -17.26 -23.52
C LEU A 218 -7.14 -16.32 -24.71
N LYS A 219 -7.57 -16.85 -25.86
CA LYS A 219 -7.95 -16.02 -27.02
C LYS A 219 -9.06 -15.03 -26.69
N VAL A 220 -10.01 -15.41 -25.84
CA VAL A 220 -11.15 -14.57 -25.46
C VAL A 220 -10.81 -13.71 -24.24
N ALA A 221 -10.14 -14.28 -23.25
CA ALA A 221 -9.76 -13.57 -22.03
C ALA A 221 -8.74 -12.44 -22.25
N LYS A 222 -7.92 -12.52 -23.30
CA LYS A 222 -6.94 -11.47 -23.65
C LYS A 222 -7.51 -10.34 -24.53
N LYS A 223 -8.75 -10.46 -25.01
CA LYS A 223 -9.38 -9.40 -25.81
C LYS A 223 -9.94 -8.33 -24.88
N GLY A 224 -9.60 -7.06 -25.14
CA GLY A 224 -10.11 -5.93 -24.34
C GLY A 224 -11.62 -5.72 -24.48
N LYS A 225 -12.20 -5.93 -25.67
CA LYS A 225 -13.64 -5.91 -25.92
C LYS A 225 -14.05 -7.18 -26.67
N VAL A 226 -15.00 -7.92 -26.10
CA VAL A 226 -15.51 -9.18 -26.67
C VAL A 226 -16.94 -8.97 -27.15
N SER A 227 -17.24 -9.33 -28.39
CA SER A 227 -18.61 -9.29 -28.92
C SER A 227 -19.50 -10.33 -28.23
N TYR A 228 -20.80 -10.04 -28.11
CA TYR A 228 -21.78 -10.96 -27.51
C TYR A 228 -21.74 -12.36 -28.15
N GLN A 229 -21.65 -12.44 -29.48
CA GLN A 229 -21.59 -13.71 -30.20
C GLN A 229 -20.31 -14.49 -29.90
N GLU A 230 -19.17 -13.79 -29.77
CA GLU A 230 -17.89 -14.42 -29.41
C GLU A 230 -17.92 -14.93 -27.98
N ARG A 231 -18.48 -14.15 -27.04
CA ARG A 231 -18.65 -14.53 -25.63
C ARG A 231 -19.53 -15.78 -25.52
N ARG A 232 -20.66 -15.82 -26.22
CA ARG A 232 -21.57 -16.97 -26.26
C ARG A 232 -20.87 -18.23 -26.79
N LYS A 233 -20.19 -18.13 -27.95
CA LYS A 233 -19.43 -19.25 -28.53
C LYS A 233 -18.34 -19.76 -27.58
N ALA A 234 -17.68 -18.87 -26.85
CA ALA A 234 -16.66 -19.23 -25.88
C ALA A 234 -17.24 -19.99 -24.68
N ILE A 235 -18.39 -19.53 -24.17
CA ILE A 235 -19.13 -20.19 -23.08
C ILE A 235 -19.59 -21.59 -23.51
N GLU A 236 -20.21 -21.71 -24.69
CA GLU A 236 -20.66 -23.00 -25.24
C GLU A 236 -19.50 -24.01 -25.36
N LYS A 237 -18.33 -23.56 -25.83
CA LYS A 237 -17.13 -24.41 -25.89
C LYS A 237 -16.64 -24.85 -24.51
N GLN A 238 -16.57 -23.94 -23.54
CA GLN A 238 -16.15 -24.29 -22.17
C GLN A 238 -17.13 -25.28 -21.52
N LEU A 239 -18.44 -25.08 -21.69
CA LEU A 239 -19.46 -26.02 -21.23
C LEU A 239 -19.29 -27.40 -21.84
N LYS A 240 -18.98 -27.48 -23.15
CA LYS A 240 -18.71 -28.76 -23.82
C LYS A 240 -17.51 -29.49 -23.22
N TYR A 241 -16.42 -28.78 -22.91
CA TYR A 241 -15.26 -29.39 -22.25
C TYR A 241 -15.60 -29.89 -20.84
N VAL A 242 -16.33 -29.11 -20.05
CA VAL A 242 -16.78 -29.53 -18.72
C VAL A 242 -17.69 -30.75 -18.80
N LYS A 243 -18.65 -30.77 -19.72
CA LYS A 243 -19.54 -31.92 -19.96
C LYS A 243 -18.75 -33.19 -20.32
N ASN A 244 -17.78 -33.09 -21.22
CA ASN A 244 -16.94 -34.23 -21.57
C ASN A 244 -16.09 -34.72 -20.38
N ASN A 245 -15.53 -33.79 -19.59
CA ASN A 245 -14.78 -34.14 -18.39
C ASN A 245 -15.66 -34.85 -17.35
N LEU A 246 -16.91 -34.40 -17.17
CA LEU A 246 -17.86 -35.06 -16.27
C LEU A 246 -18.18 -36.48 -16.74
N GLY A 247 -18.40 -36.69 -18.04
CA GLY A 247 -18.57 -38.04 -18.60
C GLY A 247 -17.37 -38.95 -18.30
N HIS A 248 -16.15 -38.44 -18.46
CA HIS A 248 -14.95 -39.21 -18.08
C HIS A 248 -14.86 -39.49 -16.58
N ILE A 249 -15.34 -38.59 -15.72
CA ILE A 249 -15.38 -38.84 -14.27
C ILE A 249 -16.39 -39.95 -13.95
N GLU A 250 -17.55 -39.95 -14.62
CA GLU A 250 -18.56 -41.02 -14.50
C GLU A 250 -18.01 -42.37 -14.98
N ASP A 251 -17.35 -42.42 -16.13
CA ASP A 251 -16.69 -43.63 -16.66
C ASP A 251 -15.65 -44.18 -15.67
N LEU A 252 -14.84 -43.30 -15.08
CA LEU A 252 -13.83 -43.68 -14.08
C LEU A 252 -14.46 -44.15 -12.77
N ASN A 253 -15.60 -43.58 -12.38
CA ASN A 253 -16.35 -44.00 -11.21
C ASN A 253 -16.94 -45.41 -11.41
N GLN A 254 -17.50 -45.68 -12.61
CA GLN A 254 -17.95 -47.02 -13.00
C GLN A 254 -16.80 -48.04 -13.05
N ALA A 255 -15.59 -47.61 -13.44
CA ALA A 255 -14.38 -48.44 -13.39
C ALA A 255 -13.84 -48.69 -11.95
N GLY A 256 -14.52 -48.16 -10.92
CA GLY A 256 -14.21 -48.42 -9.51
C GLY A 256 -13.34 -47.36 -8.83
N ALA A 257 -13.24 -46.14 -9.37
CA ALA A 257 -12.59 -45.03 -8.66
C ALA A 257 -13.44 -44.58 -7.46
N SER A 258 -12.85 -44.47 -6.27
CA SER A 258 -13.57 -43.87 -5.13
C SER A 258 -13.36 -42.35 -5.07
N LEU A 259 -14.46 -41.59 -5.15
CA LEU A 259 -14.47 -40.13 -5.00
C LEU A 259 -14.05 -39.65 -3.59
N LYS A 260 -14.03 -40.55 -2.59
CA LYS A 260 -13.70 -40.22 -1.19
C LYS A 260 -12.27 -39.67 -1.02
N ASN A 261 -11.35 -40.01 -1.93
CA ASN A 261 -9.96 -39.56 -1.89
C ASN A 261 -9.75 -38.09 -2.29
N LEU A 262 -10.77 -37.40 -2.83
CA LEU A 262 -10.68 -36.01 -3.29
C LEU A 262 -10.77 -34.96 -2.15
N SER A 263 -11.29 -35.34 -0.98
CA SER A 263 -11.56 -34.42 0.14
C SER A 263 -10.29 -33.85 0.79
N LYS A 264 -9.16 -34.54 0.71
CA LYS A 264 -7.92 -34.13 1.41
C LYS A 264 -7.12 -33.04 0.67
N ASP A 265 -7.23 -32.96 -0.66
CA ASP A 265 -6.40 -32.06 -1.48
C ASP A 265 -7.05 -30.69 -1.78
N SER A 266 -8.37 -30.54 -1.59
CA SER A 266 -9.10 -29.29 -1.91
C SER A 266 -8.70 -28.10 -1.04
N LYS A 267 -8.06 -28.34 0.12
CA LYS A 267 -7.53 -27.28 0.99
C LYS A 267 -6.28 -26.60 0.41
N SER A 268 -5.57 -27.24 -0.52
CA SER A 268 -4.36 -26.67 -1.15
C SER A 268 -4.68 -25.63 -2.24
N SER A 269 -5.86 -25.70 -2.86
CA SER A 269 -6.27 -24.82 -3.97
C SER A 269 -6.48 -23.36 -3.56
N ARG A 270 -6.61 -23.04 -2.27
CA ARG A 270 -6.65 -21.64 -1.79
C ARG A 270 -5.29 -20.94 -1.83
N ASN A 271 -4.18 -21.67 -1.94
CA ASN A 271 -2.83 -21.10 -1.86
C ASN A 271 -2.21 -20.74 -3.22
N TYR A 272 -2.84 -21.09 -4.35
CA TYR A 272 -2.32 -20.81 -5.69
C TYR A 272 -2.72 -19.45 -6.28
N GLN A 273 -3.45 -18.60 -5.54
CA GLN A 273 -3.72 -17.21 -5.94
C GLN A 273 -2.64 -16.22 -5.47
N LYS A 274 -1.59 -16.67 -4.79
CA LYS A 274 -0.50 -15.80 -4.27
C LYS A 274 0.77 -15.74 -5.12
N SER A 275 0.78 -16.32 -6.33
CA SER A 275 1.98 -16.32 -7.17
C SER A 275 1.64 -16.22 -8.66
N LEU A 276 1.27 -15.02 -9.10
CA LEU A 276 1.42 -14.48 -10.45
C LEU A 276 1.33 -12.96 -10.32
#